data_AF-A0A2D5IFL8-F1
#
_entry.id   AF-A0A2D5IFL8-F1
#
_cell.length_a   1.000
_cell.length_b   1.000
_cell.length_c   1.000
_cell.angle_alpha   90.00
_cell.angle_beta   90.00
_cell.angle_gamma   90.00
#
_symmetry.space_group_name_H-M   'P 1'
#
loop_
_entity.id
_entity.type
_entity.pdbx_description
1 polymer ?
#
loop_
_entity_poly.entity_id
_entity_poly.type
_entity_poly.pdbx_seq_one_letter_code
_entity_poly.pdbx_strand_id
1 'polypeptide(L)'
;MTVSSLTAENFRNLPDVIKALTEPRRPKSVINYMCGCDTSDPEERRGLNTDAIVEPLLKIWFSSGTALDDLCQPFCPVVRELKAEPPSLVGGEWDTFEGKVAKVLLADQLSRSCFRGTQEAFSFDTIGRQLVRELVSPDFIAETLTLPAAILYLLPWALAHSEDIRDLESAFEVIDMAITAYPNFTLFEGRNKQAVEQHRLVLAKFGRYPHRNLEFGRDSTDAEKAWLSDKDRLPIWAGGNLSFDKTI
;
A
#
# COMPACT_ATOMS: atom_id res chain seq x y z
N MET A 1 -20.74 -16.78 9.15
CA MET A 1 -19.97 -17.59 8.19
C MET A 1 -18.51 -17.41 8.56
N THR A 2 -17.81 -18.51 8.86
CA THR A 2 -16.36 -18.49 9.08
C THR A 2 -15.70 -17.90 7.85
N VAL A 3 -14.91 -16.85 8.04
CA VAL A 3 -14.24 -16.13 6.95
C VAL A 3 -13.27 -17.12 6.29
N SER A 4 -13.72 -17.72 5.19
CA SER A 4 -12.85 -18.42 4.25
C SER A 4 -11.72 -17.46 3.94
N SER A 5 -10.48 -17.85 4.25
CA SER A 5 -9.32 -17.01 3.98
C SER A 5 -9.34 -16.57 2.51
N LEU A 6 -9.41 -15.26 2.26
CA LEU A 6 -9.36 -14.73 0.91
C LEU A 6 -8.03 -15.15 0.26
N THR A 7 -8.12 -15.86 -0.86
CA THR A 7 -6.99 -16.30 -1.67
C THR A 7 -6.99 -15.53 -2.99
N ALA A 8 -5.86 -15.52 -3.70
CA ALA A 8 -5.79 -14.95 -5.05
C ALA A 8 -6.85 -15.55 -6.00
N GLU A 9 -7.11 -16.85 -5.87
CA GLU A 9 -8.10 -17.57 -6.68
C GLU A 9 -9.54 -17.16 -6.40
N ASN A 10 -9.91 -16.94 -5.14
CA ASN A 10 -11.27 -16.49 -4.85
C ASN A 10 -11.42 -14.98 -5.13
N PHE A 11 -10.37 -14.21 -4.88
CA PHE A 11 -10.35 -12.77 -5.10
C PHE A 11 -10.50 -12.39 -6.58
N ARG A 12 -9.79 -13.08 -7.49
CA ARG A 12 -9.91 -12.84 -8.93
C ARG A 12 -11.30 -13.11 -9.51
N ASN A 13 -12.15 -13.82 -8.77
CA ASN A 13 -13.51 -14.19 -9.18
C ASN A 13 -14.58 -13.23 -8.62
N LEU A 14 -14.20 -12.24 -7.80
CA LEU A 14 -15.14 -11.23 -7.31
C LEU A 14 -15.61 -10.34 -8.46
N PRO A 15 -16.92 -10.03 -8.59
CA PRO A 15 -17.45 -9.28 -9.74
C PRO A 15 -16.74 -7.95 -9.99
N ASP A 16 -16.50 -7.16 -8.94
CA ASP A 16 -15.84 -5.86 -9.04
C ASP A 16 -14.34 -5.95 -9.30
N VAL A 17 -13.70 -7.05 -8.88
CA VAL A 17 -12.31 -7.33 -9.25
C VAL A 17 -12.23 -7.68 -10.72
N ILE A 18 -13.13 -8.52 -11.26
CA ILE A 18 -13.19 -8.85 -12.68
C ILE A 18 -13.36 -7.58 -13.51
N LYS A 19 -14.34 -6.73 -13.14
CA LYS A 19 -14.61 -5.47 -13.82
C LYS A 19 -13.40 -4.52 -13.76
N ALA A 20 -12.76 -4.43 -12.60
CA ALA A 20 -11.57 -3.61 -12.44
C ALA A 20 -10.42 -4.06 -13.35
N LEU A 21 -10.24 -5.37 -13.52
CA LEU A 21 -9.21 -5.94 -14.38
C LEU A 21 -9.51 -5.76 -15.88
N THR A 22 -10.78 -5.66 -16.28
CA THR A 22 -11.17 -5.35 -17.67
C THR A 22 -11.10 -3.85 -17.98
N GLU A 23 -11.25 -2.99 -16.98
CA GLU A 23 -11.20 -1.52 -17.09
C GLU A 23 -10.11 -0.90 -16.19
N PRO A 24 -8.83 -1.33 -16.28
CA PRO A 24 -7.81 -0.99 -15.27
C PRO A 24 -7.46 0.52 -15.22
N ARG A 25 -7.82 1.28 -16.26
CA ARG A 25 -7.52 2.71 -16.41
C ARG A 25 -8.53 3.63 -15.72
N ARG A 26 -9.53 3.11 -15.01
CA ARG A 26 -10.46 3.97 -14.25
C ARG A 26 -10.01 4.10 -12.79
N PRO A 27 -10.08 5.30 -12.17
CA PRO A 27 -9.80 5.45 -10.75
C PRO A 27 -10.62 4.48 -9.88
N LYS A 28 -11.91 4.35 -10.20
CA LYS A 28 -12.82 3.43 -9.50
C LYS A 28 -12.36 1.97 -9.60
N SER A 29 -11.87 1.53 -10.77
CA SER A 29 -11.33 0.18 -10.94
C SER A 29 -10.13 -0.07 -10.03
N VAL A 30 -9.21 0.89 -9.91
CA VAL A 30 -8.07 0.77 -9.00
C VAL A 30 -8.53 0.60 -7.55
N ILE A 31 -9.47 1.45 -7.10
CA ILE A 31 -9.97 1.41 -5.73
C ILE A 31 -10.77 0.13 -5.47
N ASN A 32 -11.68 -0.25 -6.38
CA ASN A 32 -12.48 -1.48 -6.27
C ASN A 32 -11.61 -2.73 -6.30
N TYR A 33 -10.55 -2.75 -7.12
CA TYR A 33 -9.54 -3.81 -7.06
C TYR A 33 -8.92 -3.88 -5.66
N MET A 34 -8.42 -2.77 -5.11
CA MET A 34 -7.80 -2.81 -3.79
C MET A 34 -8.78 -3.21 -2.68
N CYS A 35 -10.06 -2.86 -2.78
CA CYS A 35 -11.07 -3.17 -1.77
C CYS A 35 -11.78 -4.52 -1.99
N GLY A 36 -11.67 -5.12 -3.18
CA GLY A 36 -12.38 -6.36 -3.54
C GLY A 36 -13.89 -6.21 -3.72
N CYS A 37 -14.42 -4.99 -3.83
CA CYS A 37 -15.85 -4.70 -3.82
C CYS A 37 -16.18 -3.38 -4.55
N ASP A 38 -17.46 -3.07 -4.76
CA ASP A 38 -17.92 -1.80 -5.31
C ASP A 38 -17.89 -0.69 -4.25
N THR A 39 -16.86 0.14 -4.28
CA THR A 39 -16.73 1.26 -3.33
C THR A 39 -17.73 2.40 -3.55
N SER A 40 -18.55 2.33 -4.59
CA SER A 40 -19.70 3.23 -4.80
C SER A 40 -20.98 2.73 -4.12
N ASP A 41 -21.08 1.43 -3.82
CA ASP A 41 -22.18 0.89 -3.05
C ASP A 41 -22.05 1.35 -1.57
N PRO A 42 -23.08 2.00 -0.99
CA PRO A 42 -22.99 2.51 0.37
C PRO A 42 -22.84 1.44 1.45
N GLU A 43 -23.37 0.23 1.24
CA GLU A 43 -23.28 -0.86 2.23
C GLU A 43 -21.89 -1.48 2.22
N GLU A 44 -21.37 -1.82 1.03
CA GLU A 44 -20.03 -2.34 0.86
C GLU A 44 -18.98 -1.34 1.32
N ARG A 45 -19.16 -0.06 0.98
CA ARG A 45 -18.29 1.03 1.44
C ARG A 45 -18.28 1.18 2.96
N ARG A 46 -19.43 1.00 3.64
CA ARG A 46 -19.47 1.00 5.12
C ARG A 46 -18.76 -0.23 5.70
N GLY A 47 -18.87 -1.40 5.04
CA GLY A 47 -18.20 -2.63 5.45
C GLY A 47 -16.68 -2.48 5.53
N LEU A 48 -16.08 -1.68 4.65
CA LEU A 48 -14.64 -1.36 4.64
C LEU A 48 -14.14 -0.60 5.88
N ASN A 49 -15.02 -0.24 6.81
CA ASN A 49 -14.68 0.33 8.12
C ASN A 49 -14.57 -0.72 9.24
N THR A 50 -14.58 -2.02 8.90
CA THR A 50 -14.60 -3.10 9.88
C THR A 50 -13.44 -4.07 9.64
N ASP A 51 -12.81 -4.52 10.73
CA ASP A 51 -11.71 -5.47 10.67
C ASP A 51 -12.12 -6.78 9.96
N ALA A 52 -13.35 -7.24 10.17
CA ALA A 52 -13.86 -8.48 9.56
C ALA A 52 -13.83 -8.47 8.02
N ILE A 53 -14.01 -7.30 7.39
CA ILE A 53 -13.92 -7.14 5.94
C ILE A 53 -12.48 -6.89 5.49
N VAL A 54 -11.68 -6.17 6.28
CA VAL A 54 -10.34 -5.75 5.86
C VAL A 54 -9.24 -6.77 6.19
N GLU A 55 -9.36 -7.53 7.28
CA GLU A 55 -8.39 -8.56 7.66
C GLU A 55 -8.06 -9.54 6.53
N PRO A 56 -9.05 -10.07 5.77
CA PRO A 56 -8.76 -10.94 4.63
C PRO A 56 -8.02 -10.23 3.49
N LEU A 57 -8.29 -8.93 3.27
CA LEU A 57 -7.63 -8.13 2.23
C LEU A 57 -6.13 -7.93 2.53
N LEU A 58 -5.71 -8.00 3.78
CA LEU A 58 -4.28 -7.94 4.14
C LEU A 58 -3.46 -9.03 3.43
N LYS A 59 -4.06 -10.20 3.15
CA LYS A 59 -3.41 -11.26 2.37
C LYS A 59 -3.24 -10.88 0.91
N ILE A 60 -4.12 -10.06 0.36
CA ILE A 60 -3.99 -9.55 -1.01
C ILE A 60 -2.97 -8.41 -1.06
N TRP A 61 -3.01 -7.48 -0.11
CA TRP A 61 -2.15 -6.29 -0.11
C TRP A 61 -0.69 -6.58 0.22
N PHE A 62 -0.42 -7.49 1.17
CA PHE A 62 0.94 -7.67 1.72
C PHE A 62 1.56 -9.04 1.45
N SER A 63 0.85 -9.95 0.79
CA SER A 63 1.48 -11.20 0.34
C SER A 63 2.18 -11.00 -1.00
N SER A 64 3.15 -11.85 -1.28
CA SER A 64 3.84 -11.92 -2.57
C SER A 64 3.65 -13.31 -3.19
N GLY A 65 3.79 -13.41 -4.50
CA GLY A 65 3.70 -14.68 -5.22
C GLY A 65 3.11 -14.50 -6.61
N THR A 66 3.50 -15.40 -7.52
CA THR A 66 3.15 -15.34 -8.95
C THR A 66 1.66 -15.14 -9.19
N ALA A 67 0.78 -15.85 -8.47
CA ALA A 67 -0.67 -15.72 -8.66
C ALA A 67 -1.23 -14.32 -8.37
N LEU A 68 -0.69 -13.59 -7.38
CA LEU A 68 -1.11 -12.22 -7.06
C LEU A 68 -0.46 -11.20 -8.00
N ASP A 69 0.81 -11.42 -8.33
CA ASP A 69 1.57 -10.55 -9.22
C ASP A 69 1.01 -10.62 -10.66
N ASP A 70 0.64 -11.82 -11.13
CA ASP A 70 -0.02 -12.06 -12.42
C ASP A 70 -1.41 -11.41 -12.45
N LEU A 71 -2.12 -11.42 -11.32
CA LEU A 71 -3.46 -10.86 -11.24
C LEU A 71 -3.45 -9.34 -11.47
N CYS A 72 -2.45 -8.61 -10.97
CA CYS A 72 -2.40 -7.16 -11.10
C CYS A 72 -1.81 -6.66 -12.43
N GLN A 73 -1.34 -7.55 -13.32
CA GLN A 73 -0.69 -7.18 -14.58
C GLN A 73 -1.51 -6.24 -15.49
N PRO A 74 -2.86 -6.30 -15.54
CA PRO A 74 -3.65 -5.33 -16.31
C PRO A 74 -3.43 -3.86 -15.87
N PHE A 75 -3.00 -3.62 -14.64
CA PHE A 75 -2.69 -2.28 -14.14
C PHE A 75 -1.28 -1.79 -14.53
N CYS A 76 -0.35 -2.66 -14.94
CA CYS A 76 1.04 -2.28 -15.28
C CYS A 76 1.13 -1.09 -16.25
N PRO A 77 0.38 -1.04 -17.38
CA PRO A 77 0.42 0.12 -18.28
C PRO A 77 -0.05 1.40 -17.60
N VAL A 78 -1.08 1.30 -16.75
CA VAL A 78 -1.68 2.44 -16.03
C VAL A 78 -0.73 2.97 -14.95
N VAL A 79 0.02 2.10 -14.28
CA VAL A 79 1.06 2.55 -13.34
C VAL A 79 2.13 3.35 -14.09
N ARG A 80 2.59 2.90 -15.26
CA ARG A 80 3.58 3.64 -16.08
C ARG A 80 3.06 5.00 -16.55
N GLU A 81 1.75 5.13 -16.79
CA GLU A 81 1.12 6.40 -17.13
C GLU A 81 1.31 7.50 -16.05
N LEU A 82 1.61 7.15 -14.78
CA LEU A 82 1.97 8.13 -13.74
C LEU A 82 3.20 8.97 -14.09
N LYS A 83 4.08 8.46 -14.97
CA LYS A 83 5.31 9.12 -15.42
C LYS A 83 5.22 9.56 -16.88
N ALA A 84 4.03 9.55 -17.49
CA ALA A 84 3.85 9.96 -18.88
C ALA A 84 4.14 11.46 -19.07
N GLU A 85 4.81 11.79 -20.18
CA GLU A 85 5.01 13.15 -20.64
C GLU A 85 4.49 13.28 -22.08
N PRO A 86 3.41 14.06 -22.32
CA PRO A 86 2.62 14.82 -21.35
C PRO A 86 1.82 13.93 -20.37
N PRO A 87 1.40 14.45 -19.19
CA PRO A 87 0.60 13.68 -18.23
C PRO A 87 -0.68 13.12 -18.86
N SER A 88 -0.92 11.81 -18.69
CA SER A 88 -2.08 11.13 -19.29
C SER A 88 -3.20 10.77 -18.29
N LEU A 89 -2.88 10.64 -17.00
CA LEU A 89 -3.86 10.45 -15.91
C LEU A 89 -4.35 11.81 -15.38
N VAL A 90 -4.92 12.62 -16.26
CA VAL A 90 -5.43 13.97 -15.96
C VAL A 90 -6.84 14.16 -16.55
N GLY A 91 -7.61 15.08 -16.00
CA GLY A 91 -8.97 15.37 -16.44
C GLY A 91 -10.02 14.38 -15.92
N GLY A 92 -11.27 14.82 -15.91
CA GLY A 92 -12.42 13.97 -15.55
C GLY A 92 -12.26 13.29 -14.18
N GLU A 93 -12.42 11.97 -14.13
CA GLU A 93 -12.33 11.17 -12.90
C GLU A 93 -10.94 11.27 -12.23
N TRP A 94 -9.85 11.55 -12.98
CA TRP A 94 -8.48 11.59 -12.45
C TRP A 94 -8.10 12.85 -11.68
N ASP A 95 -8.86 13.94 -11.85
CA ASP A 95 -8.66 15.20 -11.11
C ASP A 95 -9.52 15.28 -9.85
N THR A 96 -10.40 14.30 -9.65
CA THR A 96 -11.21 14.17 -8.44
C THR A 96 -10.38 13.70 -7.25
N PHE A 97 -10.95 13.86 -6.05
CA PHE A 97 -10.37 13.33 -4.82
C PHE A 97 -10.12 11.80 -4.88
N GLU A 98 -11.09 11.01 -5.38
CA GLU A 98 -10.90 9.57 -5.62
C GLU A 98 -9.81 9.30 -6.67
N GLY A 99 -9.68 10.15 -7.69
CA GLY A 99 -8.61 10.11 -8.68
C GLY A 99 -7.22 10.21 -8.04
N LYS A 100 -7.04 11.11 -7.07
CA LYS A 100 -5.79 11.25 -6.30
C LYS A 100 -5.49 10.01 -5.45
N VAL A 101 -6.50 9.48 -4.76
CA VAL A 101 -6.37 8.23 -3.98
C VAL A 101 -5.97 7.06 -4.89
N ALA A 102 -6.61 6.91 -6.04
CA ALA A 102 -6.26 5.87 -7.01
C ALA A 102 -4.81 6.00 -7.50
N LYS A 103 -4.32 7.23 -7.73
CA LYS A 103 -2.91 7.47 -8.10
C LYS A 103 -1.94 7.05 -6.98
N VAL A 104 -2.28 7.25 -5.70
CA VAL A 104 -1.46 6.75 -4.57
C VAL A 104 -1.38 5.22 -4.62
N LEU A 105 -2.53 4.54 -4.78
CA LEU A 105 -2.60 3.08 -4.84
C LEU A 105 -1.83 2.50 -6.04
N LEU A 106 -1.88 3.18 -7.20
CA LEU A 106 -1.06 2.84 -8.36
C LEU A 106 0.45 3.01 -8.06
N ALA A 107 0.83 4.14 -7.48
CA ALA A 107 2.22 4.52 -7.26
C ALA A 107 2.91 3.67 -6.18
N ASP A 108 2.20 3.30 -5.11
CA ASP A 108 2.78 2.59 -3.97
C ASP A 108 2.45 1.10 -3.95
N GLN A 109 1.17 0.72 -4.03
CA GLN A 109 0.76 -0.67 -3.84
C GLN A 109 0.90 -1.48 -5.13
N LEU A 110 0.26 -1.03 -6.22
CA LEU A 110 0.24 -1.77 -7.49
C LEU A 110 1.61 -1.77 -8.16
N SER A 111 2.38 -0.68 -8.11
CA SER A 111 3.74 -0.65 -8.67
C SER A 111 4.64 -1.77 -8.15
N ARG A 112 4.53 -2.11 -6.85
CA ARG A 112 5.34 -3.15 -6.19
C ARG A 112 4.99 -4.54 -6.66
N SER A 113 3.71 -4.82 -6.91
CA SER A 113 3.25 -6.10 -7.42
C SER A 113 3.43 -6.21 -8.95
N CYS A 114 3.18 -5.13 -9.68
CA CYS A 114 3.34 -5.04 -11.14
C CYS A 114 4.78 -5.31 -11.58
N PHE A 115 5.75 -4.79 -10.82
CA PHE A 115 7.16 -4.76 -11.21
C PHE A 115 8.07 -5.42 -10.17
N ARG A 116 7.55 -6.40 -9.40
CA ARG A 116 8.25 -7.04 -8.29
C ARG A 116 9.66 -7.49 -8.67
N GLY A 117 10.63 -7.22 -7.77
CA GLY A 117 12.02 -7.60 -7.96
C GLY A 117 12.77 -6.76 -9.01
N THR A 118 12.22 -5.61 -9.39
CA THR A 118 12.88 -4.68 -10.32
C THR A 118 13.03 -3.29 -9.72
N GLN A 119 13.96 -2.50 -10.27
CA GLN A 119 14.09 -1.07 -10.01
C GLN A 119 12.79 -0.29 -10.24
N GLU A 120 11.97 -0.73 -11.21
CA GLU A 120 10.76 -0.01 -11.62
C GLU A 120 9.71 0.02 -10.51
N ALA A 121 9.63 -1.02 -9.67
CA ALA A 121 8.70 -1.12 -8.53
C ALA A 121 8.79 0.08 -7.56
N PHE A 122 9.98 0.67 -7.42
CA PHE A 122 10.25 1.79 -6.51
C PHE A 122 10.29 3.14 -7.25
N SER A 123 10.23 3.13 -8.59
CA SER A 123 10.44 4.33 -9.42
C SER A 123 9.29 5.34 -9.37
N PHE A 124 8.21 4.99 -8.66
CA PHE A 124 6.99 5.79 -8.46
C PHE A 124 6.85 6.31 -7.03
N ASP A 125 7.75 5.94 -6.11
CA ASP A 125 7.62 6.25 -4.68
C ASP A 125 7.50 7.75 -4.42
N THR A 126 8.26 8.59 -5.14
CA THR A 126 8.18 10.04 -5.00
C THR A 126 6.80 10.59 -5.36
N ILE A 127 6.15 10.02 -6.38
CA ILE A 127 4.80 10.41 -6.81
C ILE A 127 3.79 10.05 -5.71
N GLY A 128 3.87 8.82 -5.19
CA GLY A 128 3.02 8.37 -4.09
C GLY A 128 3.15 9.24 -2.85
N ARG A 129 4.38 9.58 -2.43
CA ARG A 129 4.64 10.46 -1.28
C ARG A 129 4.07 11.85 -1.46
N GLN A 130 4.25 12.45 -2.63
CA GLN A 130 3.72 13.79 -2.91
C GLN A 130 2.19 13.82 -2.86
N LEU A 131 1.53 12.82 -3.44
CA LEU A 131 0.07 12.70 -3.40
C LEU A 131 -0.45 12.48 -1.99
N VAL A 132 0.21 11.65 -1.17
CA VAL A 132 -0.21 11.47 0.22
C VAL A 132 -0.04 12.77 1.01
N ARG A 133 1.08 13.49 0.85
CA ARG A 133 1.28 14.80 1.48
C ARG A 133 0.19 15.81 1.10
N GLU A 134 -0.27 15.78 -0.15
CA GLU A 134 -1.39 16.59 -0.61
C GLU A 134 -2.70 16.18 0.09
N LEU A 135 -3.01 14.88 0.11
CA LEU A 135 -4.22 14.34 0.74
C LEU A 135 -4.28 14.63 2.26
N VAL A 136 -3.15 14.75 2.93
CA VAL A 136 -3.09 15.03 4.38
C VAL A 136 -2.80 16.49 4.70
N SER A 137 -2.77 17.36 3.68
CA SER A 137 -2.65 18.80 3.85
C SER A 137 -3.90 19.38 4.53
N PRO A 138 -3.81 20.59 5.14
CA PRO A 138 -4.96 21.24 5.77
C PRO A 138 -6.20 21.36 4.87
N ASP A 139 -5.99 21.48 3.56
CA ASP A 139 -7.07 21.65 2.57
C ASP A 139 -7.84 20.34 2.31
N PHE A 140 -7.18 19.18 2.42
CA PHE A 140 -7.78 17.88 2.08
C PHE A 140 -8.00 16.96 3.29
N ILE A 141 -7.37 17.22 4.45
CA ILE A 141 -7.38 16.29 5.57
C ILE A 141 -8.80 15.94 6.06
N ALA A 142 -9.70 16.93 6.08
CA ALA A 142 -11.09 16.69 6.49
C ALA A 142 -11.81 15.71 5.55
N GLU A 143 -11.60 15.82 4.24
CA GLU A 143 -12.15 14.90 3.24
C GLU A 143 -11.46 13.53 3.31
N THR A 144 -10.13 13.50 3.44
CA THR A 144 -9.33 12.28 3.60
C THR A 144 -9.80 11.43 4.77
N LEU A 145 -10.09 12.02 5.92
CA LEU A 145 -10.57 11.28 7.10
C LEU A 145 -12.00 10.72 6.94
N THR A 146 -12.71 11.04 5.85
CA THR A 146 -13.99 10.40 5.50
C THR A 146 -13.84 9.16 4.61
N LEU A 147 -12.62 8.89 4.11
CA LEU A 147 -12.34 7.66 3.36
C LEU A 147 -12.55 6.44 4.25
N PRO A 148 -13.01 5.30 3.69
CA PRO A 148 -13.11 4.07 4.45
C PRO A 148 -11.80 3.69 5.13
N ALA A 149 -11.88 3.08 6.31
CA ALA A 149 -10.71 2.67 7.08
C ALA A 149 -9.73 1.81 6.26
N ALA A 150 -10.25 0.93 5.40
CA ALA A 150 -9.46 0.15 4.44
C ALA A 150 -8.54 1.01 3.55
N ILE A 151 -9.03 2.16 3.05
CA ILE A 151 -8.26 3.05 2.18
C ILE A 151 -7.28 3.86 3.02
N LEU A 152 -7.72 4.39 4.16
CA LEU A 152 -6.85 5.10 5.10
C LEU A 152 -5.68 4.22 5.60
N TYR A 153 -5.90 2.91 5.70
CA TYR A 153 -4.85 1.92 6.03
C TYR A 153 -3.74 1.87 4.97
N LEU A 154 -4.07 2.09 3.70
CA LEU A 154 -3.13 1.96 2.59
C LEU A 154 -2.33 3.26 2.36
N LEU A 155 -2.90 4.44 2.61
CA LEU A 155 -2.25 5.73 2.36
C LEU A 155 -0.88 5.91 3.07
N PRO A 156 -0.71 5.65 4.38
CA PRO A 156 0.55 5.92 5.08
C PRO A 156 1.72 5.08 4.56
N TRP A 157 1.48 3.99 3.83
CA TRP A 157 2.55 3.14 3.28
C TRP A 157 3.42 3.86 2.26
N ALA A 158 2.86 4.77 1.46
CA ALA A 158 3.67 5.56 0.53
C ALA A 158 4.75 6.38 1.27
N LEU A 159 4.43 6.85 2.48
CA LEU A 159 5.38 7.55 3.36
C LEU A 159 6.30 6.56 4.09
N ALA A 160 5.76 5.48 4.67
CA ALA A 160 6.53 4.48 5.41
C ALA A 160 7.53 3.70 4.55
N HIS A 161 7.37 3.69 3.23
CA HIS A 161 8.33 3.10 2.29
C HIS A 161 9.49 4.04 1.92
N SER A 162 9.50 5.29 2.39
CA SER A 162 10.59 6.25 2.19
C SER A 162 11.83 5.88 3.00
N GLU A 163 13.01 6.18 2.47
CA GLU A 163 14.27 6.14 3.23
C GLU A 163 14.59 7.50 3.89
N ASP A 164 13.56 8.28 4.23
CA ASP A 164 13.63 9.52 5.03
C ASP A 164 12.85 9.35 6.33
N ILE A 165 13.50 9.57 7.47
CA ILE A 165 12.88 9.38 8.79
C ILE A 165 11.67 10.29 9.01
N ARG A 166 11.66 11.48 8.40
CA ARG A 166 10.56 12.46 8.52
C ARG A 166 9.29 11.96 7.85
N ASP A 167 9.43 11.18 6.78
CA ASP A 167 8.27 10.55 6.13
C ASP A 167 7.65 9.47 7.01
N LEU A 168 8.46 8.70 7.75
CA LEU A 168 7.94 7.75 8.73
C LEU A 168 7.21 8.45 9.88
N GLU A 169 7.72 9.58 10.36
CA GLU A 169 7.02 10.42 11.36
C GLU A 169 5.65 10.88 10.83
N SER A 170 5.60 11.42 9.60
CA SER A 170 4.32 11.76 8.96
C SER A 170 3.42 10.53 8.75
N ALA A 171 3.96 9.34 8.46
CA ALA A 171 3.16 8.12 8.38
C ALA A 171 2.49 7.79 9.72
N PHE A 172 3.19 7.98 10.85
CA PHE A 172 2.58 7.83 12.18
C PHE A 172 1.47 8.84 12.44
N GLU A 173 1.67 10.12 12.07
CA GLU A 173 0.65 11.16 12.22
C GLU A 173 -0.63 10.79 11.46
N VAL A 174 -0.50 10.28 10.22
CA VAL A 174 -1.63 9.82 9.41
C VAL A 174 -2.35 8.65 10.07
N ILE A 175 -1.60 7.68 10.61
CA ILE A 175 -2.17 6.54 11.33
C ILE A 175 -2.90 7.00 12.59
N ASP A 176 -2.35 7.93 13.36
CA ASP A 176 -2.96 8.43 14.59
C ASP A 176 -4.25 9.21 14.32
N MET A 177 -4.29 10.00 13.24
CA MET A 177 -5.54 10.62 12.77
C MET A 177 -6.57 9.58 12.33
N ALA A 178 -6.15 8.52 11.64
CA ALA A 178 -7.05 7.45 11.22
C ALA A 178 -7.61 6.64 12.40
N ILE A 179 -6.81 6.37 13.43
CA ILE A 179 -7.26 5.76 14.70
C ILE A 179 -8.32 6.63 15.35
N THR A 180 -8.12 7.95 15.39
CA THR A 180 -9.09 8.89 15.95
C THR A 180 -10.40 8.89 15.17
N ALA A 181 -10.34 8.84 13.83
CA ALA A 181 -11.51 8.80 12.96
C ALA A 181 -12.27 7.46 13.04
N TYR A 182 -11.55 6.35 13.25
CA TYR A 182 -12.10 4.98 13.27
C TYR A 182 -11.64 4.20 14.51
N PRO A 183 -12.08 4.57 15.72
CA PRO A 183 -11.56 4.02 16.98
C PRO A 183 -11.84 2.52 17.18
N ASN A 184 -12.80 1.96 16.43
CA ASN A 184 -13.16 0.54 16.49
C ASN A 184 -12.43 -0.31 15.43
N PHE A 185 -11.62 0.30 14.57
CA PHE A 185 -10.86 -0.40 13.53
C PHE A 185 -9.47 -0.74 14.06
N THR A 186 -9.31 -1.94 14.61
CA THR A 186 -8.15 -2.29 15.44
C THR A 186 -6.87 -2.50 14.63
N LEU A 187 -6.98 -2.71 13.32
CA LEU A 187 -5.83 -2.95 12.45
C LEU A 187 -4.85 -1.76 12.37
N PHE A 188 -5.29 -0.53 12.60
CA PHE A 188 -4.38 0.62 12.63
C PHE A 188 -3.35 0.48 13.75
N GLU A 189 -3.79 0.31 14.99
CA GLU A 189 -2.91 0.18 16.15
C GLU A 189 -2.26 -1.21 16.21
N GLY A 190 -3.06 -2.26 16.02
CA GLY A 190 -2.63 -3.65 16.18
C GLY A 190 -1.74 -4.18 15.07
N ARG A 191 -1.62 -3.47 13.94
CA ARG A 191 -0.76 -3.90 12.82
C ARG A 191 -0.08 -2.75 12.10
N ASN A 192 -0.81 -1.74 11.64
CA ASN A 192 -0.24 -0.69 10.78
C ASN A 192 0.87 0.07 11.49
N LYS A 193 0.60 0.56 12.70
CA LYS A 193 1.54 1.31 13.54
C LYS A 193 2.78 0.49 13.90
N GLN A 194 2.59 -0.79 14.25
CA GLN A 194 3.68 -1.71 14.58
C GLN A 194 4.60 -1.97 13.38
N ALA A 195 4.02 -2.17 12.19
CA ALA A 195 4.82 -2.40 10.99
C ALA A 195 5.58 -1.13 10.55
N VAL A 196 4.99 0.07 10.70
CA VAL A 196 5.70 1.35 10.47
C VAL A 196 6.83 1.53 11.48
N GLU A 197 6.64 1.16 12.75
CA GLU A 197 7.72 1.16 13.75
C GLU A 197 8.85 0.22 13.37
N GLN A 198 8.53 -0.98 12.89
CA GLN A 198 9.52 -1.93 12.38
C GLN A 198 10.32 -1.34 11.20
N HIS A 199 9.68 -0.59 10.29
CA HIS A 199 10.37 0.15 9.23
C HIS A 199 11.28 1.24 9.79
N ARG A 200 10.81 2.01 10.79
CA ARG A 200 11.57 3.06 11.47
C ARG A 200 12.84 2.51 12.12
N LEU A 201 12.77 1.34 12.77
CA LEU A 201 13.92 0.68 13.39
C LEU A 201 14.98 0.25 12.36
N VAL A 202 14.57 -0.34 11.23
CA VAL A 202 15.50 -0.68 10.15
C VAL A 202 16.16 0.57 9.58
N LEU A 203 15.36 1.61 9.31
CA LEU A 203 15.88 2.85 8.75
C LEU A 203 16.83 3.55 9.73
N ALA A 204 16.51 3.59 11.03
CA ALA A 204 17.40 4.14 12.05
C ALA A 204 18.74 3.36 12.16
N LYS A 205 18.70 2.04 11.95
CA LYS A 205 19.89 1.17 12.02
C LYS A 205 20.81 1.29 10.81
N PHE A 206 20.25 1.33 9.61
CA PHE A 206 21.03 1.25 8.36
C PHE A 206 21.03 2.54 7.53
N GLY A 207 20.18 3.51 7.87
CA GLY A 207 19.94 4.72 7.07
C GLY A 207 19.21 4.46 5.74
N ARG A 208 18.85 3.19 5.46
CA ARG A 208 18.18 2.74 4.25
C ARG A 208 17.52 1.37 4.49
N TYR A 209 16.85 0.81 3.49
CA TYR A 209 16.31 -0.55 3.50
C TYR A 209 17.23 -1.53 2.74
N PRO A 210 18.02 -2.36 3.44
CA PRO A 210 19.04 -3.18 2.79
C PRO A 210 18.50 -4.21 1.80
N HIS A 211 17.26 -4.68 2.01
CA HIS A 211 16.61 -5.65 1.12
C HIS A 211 16.35 -5.09 -0.29
N ARG A 212 16.43 -3.76 -0.47
CA ARG A 212 16.27 -3.08 -1.77
C ARG A 212 17.60 -2.75 -2.45
N ASN A 213 18.74 -3.11 -1.83
CA ASN A 213 20.05 -2.67 -2.33
C ASN A 213 20.28 -3.08 -3.79
N LEU A 214 19.91 -4.31 -4.16
CA LEU A 214 20.04 -4.80 -5.52
C LEU A 214 19.19 -3.98 -6.51
N GLU A 215 17.93 -3.74 -6.16
CA GLU A 215 16.98 -2.93 -6.93
C GLU A 215 17.29 -1.43 -6.89
N PHE A 216 18.31 -0.97 -6.17
CA PHE A 216 18.80 0.41 -6.24
C PHE A 216 20.24 0.47 -6.77
N GLY A 217 20.82 -0.67 -7.21
CA GLY A 217 22.21 -0.74 -7.70
C GLY A 217 23.25 -0.42 -6.62
N ARG A 218 22.93 -0.69 -5.35
CA ARG A 218 23.78 -0.42 -4.19
C ARG A 218 24.46 -1.71 -3.72
N ASP A 219 25.71 -1.59 -3.30
CA ASP A 219 26.37 -2.68 -2.59
C ASP A 219 25.90 -2.74 -1.13
N SER A 220 25.67 -3.95 -0.63
CA SER A 220 25.43 -4.21 0.79
C SER A 220 26.73 -4.23 1.58
N THR A 221 26.76 -3.53 2.70
CA THR A 221 27.80 -3.63 3.73
C THR A 221 27.76 -5.00 4.40
N ASP A 222 28.82 -5.36 5.15
CA ASP A 222 28.86 -6.66 5.84
C ASP A 222 27.81 -6.77 6.95
N ALA A 223 27.50 -5.65 7.63
CA ALA A 223 26.43 -5.60 8.62
C ALA A 223 25.05 -5.82 7.99
N GLU A 224 24.81 -5.25 6.81
CA GLU A 224 23.58 -5.47 6.04
C GLU A 224 23.46 -6.91 5.54
N LYS A 225 24.55 -7.50 5.02
CA LYS A 225 24.57 -8.90 4.59
C LYS A 225 24.26 -9.85 5.75
N ALA A 226 24.89 -9.63 6.90
CA ALA A 226 24.64 -10.42 8.11
C ALA A 226 23.16 -10.34 8.51
N TRP A 227 22.58 -9.13 8.52
CA TRP A 227 21.17 -8.93 8.84
C TRP A 227 20.22 -9.59 7.83
N LEU A 228 20.49 -9.47 6.52
CA LEU A 228 19.68 -10.11 5.47
C LEU A 228 19.73 -11.65 5.52
N SER A 229 20.81 -12.22 6.06
CA SER A 229 21.00 -13.66 6.19
C SER A 229 20.27 -14.28 7.39
N ASP A 230 19.98 -13.49 8.43
CA ASP A 230 19.28 -13.93 9.64
C ASP A 230 17.76 -13.90 9.44
N LYS A 231 17.22 -14.95 8.81
CA LYS A 231 15.79 -15.02 8.46
C LYS A 231 14.84 -14.94 9.65
N ASP A 232 15.27 -15.33 10.84
CA ASP A 232 14.41 -15.32 12.03
C ASP A 232 14.29 -13.93 12.65
N ARG A 233 15.30 -13.07 12.46
CA ARG A 233 15.28 -11.67 12.92
C ARG A 233 15.02 -10.66 11.81
N LEU A 234 14.90 -11.12 10.57
CA LEU A 234 14.56 -10.30 9.42
C LEU A 234 13.03 -10.13 9.33
N PRO A 235 12.50 -8.91 9.24
CA PRO A 235 11.07 -8.68 9.05
C PRO A 235 10.47 -9.40 7.85
N ILE A 236 9.20 -9.80 7.94
CA ILE A 236 8.47 -10.45 6.83
C ILE A 236 8.49 -9.57 5.57
N TRP A 237 8.30 -8.26 5.70
CA TRP A 237 8.32 -7.33 4.56
C TRP A 237 9.71 -7.17 3.92
N ALA A 238 10.77 -7.62 4.59
CA ALA A 238 12.13 -7.69 4.07
C ALA A 238 12.54 -9.10 3.62
N GLY A 239 11.59 -10.05 3.59
CA GLY A 239 11.80 -11.44 3.16
C GLY A 239 12.32 -12.37 4.25
N GLY A 240 12.00 -12.10 5.52
CA GLY A 240 12.26 -12.99 6.66
C GLY A 240 10.99 -13.53 7.33
N ASN A 241 11.12 -13.93 8.59
CA ASN A 241 10.08 -14.58 9.40
C ASN A 241 9.61 -13.74 10.60
N LEU A 242 10.26 -12.59 10.87
CA LEU A 242 9.95 -11.76 12.03
C LEU A 242 8.64 -11.01 11.80
N SER A 243 7.64 -11.35 12.61
CA SER A 243 6.32 -10.70 12.62
C SER A 243 6.42 -9.22 13.02
N PHE A 244 5.44 -8.42 12.60
CA PHE A 244 5.41 -6.96 12.81
C PHE A 244 5.25 -6.56 14.28
N ASP A 245 4.70 -7.45 15.14
CA ASP A 245 4.55 -7.23 16.58
C ASP A 245 5.85 -7.46 17.38
N LYS A 246 6.96 -7.77 16.70
CA LYS A 246 8.27 -8.03 17.31
C LYS A 246 9.28 -6.94 16.97
N THR A 247 10.07 -6.56 17.97
CA THR A 247 11.20 -5.63 17.83
C THR A 247 12.37 -6.30 17.09
N ILE A 248 13.09 -5.51 16.29
CA ILE A 248 14.31 -5.90 15.53
C ILE A 248 15.57 -5.70 16.37
#